data_AF-A0A7C5DLQ9-F1
#
_entry.id   AF-A0A7C5DLQ9-F1
#
_cell.length_a   1.000
_cell.length_b   1.000
_cell.length_c   1.000
_cell.angle_alpha   90.00
_cell.angle_beta   90.00
_cell.angle_gamma   90.00
#
_symmetry.space_group_name_H-M   'P 1'
#
loop_
_entity.id
_entity.type
_entity.pdbx_description
1 polymer ?
#
loop_
_entity_poly.entity_id
_entity_poly.type
_entity_poly.pdbx_seq_one_letter_code
_entity_poly.pdbx_strand_id
1 'polypeptide(L)'
;YMEDAEIAIFAAGVVARSAKEAILQARKKGIKVGLIRPLTIWPFPDQDVENMLESTKAVIIAEMNQGQLINEVKRVTKYGQHSRFYRIQKYNGLVITPEEILRKIAEVA
;
A
#
# COMPACT_ATOMS: atom_id res chain seq x y z
N TYR A 1 3.81 5.83 -10.37
CA TYR A 1 2.43 5.42 -10.00
C TYR A 1 1.82 6.27 -8.87
N MET A 2 2.59 7.10 -8.15
CA MET A 2 2.06 7.90 -7.03
C MET A 2 1.62 9.32 -7.41
N GLU A 3 2.03 9.84 -8.57
CA GLU A 3 1.83 11.24 -8.99
C GLU A 3 0.38 11.75 -8.88
N ASP A 4 -0.60 10.91 -9.19
CA ASP A 4 -2.04 11.22 -9.15
C ASP A 4 -2.82 10.33 -8.19
N ALA A 5 -2.13 9.55 -7.34
CA ALA A 5 -2.77 8.49 -6.57
C ALA A 5 -3.59 9.05 -5.38
N GLU A 6 -4.88 8.68 -5.33
CA GLU A 6 -5.74 8.92 -4.17
C GLU A 6 -5.70 7.76 -3.16
N ILE A 7 -5.37 6.56 -3.64
CA ILE A 7 -5.14 5.35 -2.83
C ILE A 7 -3.69 4.92 -2.99
N ALA A 8 -2.97 4.73 -1.89
CA ALA A 8 -1.63 4.14 -1.90
C ALA A 8 -1.69 2.67 -1.50
N ILE A 9 -0.94 1.81 -2.18
CA ILE A 9 -0.63 0.47 -1.71
C ILE A 9 0.82 0.44 -1.23
N PHE A 10 1.04 0.10 0.03
CA PHE A 10 2.36 -0.18 0.56
C PHE A 10 2.60 -1.70 0.54
N ALA A 11 3.54 -2.15 -0.28
CA ALA A 11 3.86 -3.57 -0.42
C ALA A 11 5.36 -3.79 -0.63
N ALA A 12 5.93 -4.73 0.12
CA ALA A 12 7.34 -5.10 0.05
C ALA A 12 7.54 -6.51 -0.55
N GLY A 13 8.74 -6.76 -1.07
CA GLY A 13 9.15 -8.08 -1.56
C GLY A 13 8.21 -8.66 -2.64
N VAL A 14 7.86 -9.94 -2.48
CA VAL A 14 7.04 -10.68 -3.46
C VAL A 14 5.65 -10.08 -3.67
N VAL A 15 5.04 -9.50 -2.62
CA VAL A 15 3.69 -8.92 -2.67
C VAL A 15 3.64 -7.71 -3.60
N ALA A 16 4.75 -6.98 -3.75
CA ALA A 16 4.79 -5.81 -4.62
C ALA A 16 4.54 -6.14 -6.10
N ARG A 17 4.87 -7.37 -6.54
CA ARG A 17 4.55 -7.83 -7.90
C ARG A 17 3.04 -7.99 -8.09
N SER A 18 2.37 -8.63 -7.13
CA SER A 18 0.91 -8.78 -7.15
C SER A 18 0.21 -7.42 -7.09
N ALA A 19 0.72 -6.51 -6.25
CA ALA A 19 0.19 -5.15 -6.12
C ALA A 19 0.29 -4.37 -7.43
N LYS A 20 1.41 -4.49 -8.15
CA LYS A 20 1.61 -3.85 -9.46
C LYS A 20 0.55 -4.29 -10.48
N GLU A 21 0.27 -5.59 -10.56
CA GLU A 21 -0.76 -6.12 -11.46
C GLU A 21 -2.17 -5.61 -11.08
N ALA A 22 -2.51 -5.63 -9.79
CA ALA A 22 -3.77 -5.09 -9.28
C ALA A 22 -3.94 -3.60 -9.61
N ILE A 23 -2.87 -2.81 -9.51
CA ILE A 23 -2.87 -1.38 -9.84
C ILE A 23 -3.14 -1.15 -11.33
N LEU A 24 -2.52 -1.93 -12.21
CA LEU A 24 -2.76 -1.84 -13.65
C LEU A 24 -4.24 -2.11 -13.97
N GLN A 25 -4.82 -3.14 -13.36
CA GLN A 25 -6.23 -3.47 -13.54
C GLN A 25 -7.19 -2.42 -12.94
N ALA A 26 -6.86 -1.87 -11.77
CA ALA A 26 -7.65 -0.82 -11.13
C ALA A 26 -7.60 0.50 -11.91
N ARG A 27 -6.42 0.90 -12.41
CA ARG A 27 -6.27 2.11 -13.24
C ARG A 27 -7.01 2.01 -14.57
N LYS A 28 -7.10 0.82 -15.18
CA LYS A 28 -7.98 0.59 -16.35
C LYS A 28 -9.46 0.89 -16.07
N LYS A 29 -9.88 0.84 -14.81
CA LYS A 29 -11.24 1.17 -14.35
C LYS A 29 -11.35 2.63 -13.86
N GLY A 30 -10.34 3.46 -14.08
CA GLY A 30 -10.32 4.86 -13.66
C GLY A 30 -9.97 5.10 -12.19
N ILE A 31 -9.61 4.06 -11.43
CA ILE A 31 -9.25 4.22 -10.01
C ILE A 31 -7.80 4.71 -9.90
N LYS A 32 -7.62 5.86 -9.27
CA LYS A 32 -6.31 6.49 -9.04
C LYS A 32 -5.57 5.84 -7.87
N VAL A 33 -4.96 4.69 -8.14
CA VAL A 33 -4.19 3.93 -7.14
C VAL A 33 -2.70 3.89 -7.48
N GLY A 34 -1.86 4.04 -6.46
CA GLY A 34 -0.41 4.04 -6.55
C GLY A 34 0.26 2.93 -5.73
N LEU A 35 1.56 2.75 -5.96
CA LEU A 35 2.39 1.76 -5.29
C LEU A 35 3.57 2.44 -4.59
N ILE A 36 3.71 2.16 -3.29
CA ILE A 36 4.93 2.39 -2.52
C ILE A 36 5.58 1.02 -2.32
N ARG A 37 6.76 0.85 -2.94
CA ARG A 37 7.55 -0.39 -2.85
C ARG A 37 8.93 -0.07 -2.27
N PRO A 38 9.15 -0.24 -0.96
CA PRO A 38 10.46 -0.05 -0.38
C PRO A 38 11.45 -1.08 -0.95
N LEU A 39 12.62 -0.61 -1.38
CA LEU A 39 13.77 -1.47 -1.67
C LEU A 39 14.55 -1.78 -0.39
N THR A 40 14.64 -0.79 0.49
CA THR A 40 15.24 -0.87 1.81
C THR A 40 14.13 -0.76 2.85
N ILE A 41 14.00 -1.78 3.71
CA ILE A 41 13.05 -1.76 4.83
C ILE A 41 13.68 -1.09 6.05
N TRP A 42 14.99 -1.32 6.26
CA TRP A 42 15.73 -0.74 7.37
C TRP A 42 17.09 -0.21 6.92
N PRO A 43 17.47 1.05 7.28
CA PRO A 43 16.66 2.04 8.02
C PRO A 43 15.35 2.37 7.26
N PHE A 44 14.26 2.61 8.01
CA PHE A 44 12.96 2.88 7.40
C PHE A 44 12.98 4.26 6.70
N PRO A 45 12.42 4.39 5.48
CA PRO A 45 12.46 5.63 4.72
C PRO A 45 11.34 6.59 5.16
N ASP A 46 11.45 7.10 6.40
CA ASP A 46 10.41 7.89 7.06
C ASP A 46 9.89 9.06 6.19
N GLN A 47 10.79 9.95 5.77
CA GLN A 47 10.43 11.17 5.03
C GLN A 47 9.82 10.86 3.65
N ASP A 48 10.35 9.87 2.95
CA ASP A 48 9.84 9.49 1.62
C ASP A 48 8.43 8.91 1.72
N VAL A 49 8.19 8.06 2.71
CA VAL A 49 6.86 7.47 2.94
C VAL A 49 5.87 8.52 3.38
N GLU A 50 6.25 9.43 4.28
CA GLU A 50 5.41 10.54 4.70
C GLU A 50 5.02 11.40 3.49
N ASN A 51 6.00 11.87 2.71
CA ASN A 51 5.75 12.73 1.55
C ASN A 51 4.87 12.05 0.48
N MET A 52 5.08 10.76 0.20
CA MET A 52 4.27 10.04 -0.80
C MET A 52 2.82 9.82 -0.35
N LEU A 53 2.56 9.83 0.95
CA LEU A 53 1.23 9.59 1.51
C LEU A 53 0.43 10.88 1.76
N GLU A 54 1.06 12.05 1.70
CA GLU A 54 0.45 13.34 2.00
C GLU A 54 -0.84 13.62 1.20
N SER A 55 -0.84 13.31 -0.09
CA SER A 55 -1.98 13.54 -0.99
C SER A 55 -2.99 12.37 -1.03
N THR A 56 -2.77 11.32 -0.24
CA THR A 56 -3.55 10.08 -0.33
C THR A 56 -4.70 10.05 0.69
N LYS A 57 -5.87 9.59 0.27
CA LYS A 57 -7.06 9.44 1.13
C LYS A 57 -7.08 8.10 1.86
N ALA A 58 -6.44 7.08 1.27
CA ALA A 58 -6.38 5.74 1.82
C ALA A 58 -5.04 5.06 1.55
N VAL A 59 -4.59 4.26 2.50
CA VAL A 59 -3.36 3.46 2.43
C VAL A 59 -3.71 2.00 2.70
N ILE A 60 -3.43 1.13 1.74
CA ILE A 60 -3.60 -0.32 1.85
C ILE A 60 -2.22 -0.94 2.08
N ILE A 61 -2.04 -1.61 3.21
CA ILE A 61 -0.79 -2.26 3.56
C ILE A 61 -0.94 -3.74 3.24
N ALA A 62 -0.27 -4.19 2.18
CA ALA A 62 -0.28 -5.56 1.74
C ALA A 62 1.03 -6.23 2.17
N GLU A 63 0.97 -7.05 3.20
CA GLU A 63 2.15 -7.68 3.81
C GLU A 63 1.90 -9.14 4.18
N MET A 64 2.94 -9.96 4.02
CA MET A 64 2.89 -11.38 4.39
C MET A 64 3.41 -11.61 5.83
N ASN A 65 2.89 -10.83 6.78
CA ASN A 65 3.22 -10.93 8.21
C ASN A 65 2.06 -10.34 9.06
N GLN A 66 2.22 -10.31 10.38
CA GLN A 66 1.18 -9.87 11.33
C GLN A 66 1.22 -8.37 11.69
N GLY A 67 1.78 -7.49 10.86
CA GLY A 67 1.69 -6.04 11.11
C GLY A 67 3.01 -5.31 11.28
N GLN A 68 4.11 -5.85 10.77
CA GLN A 68 5.42 -5.23 10.96
C GLN A 68 5.49 -3.89 10.23
N LEU A 69 4.96 -3.79 9.02
CA LEU A 69 5.09 -2.58 8.20
C LEU A 69 3.97 -1.59 8.46
N ILE A 70 2.76 -2.04 8.75
CA ILE A 70 1.66 -1.10 9.04
C ILE A 70 1.95 -0.21 10.24
N ASN A 71 2.64 -0.72 11.26
CA ASN A 71 2.97 0.07 12.44
C ASN A 71 3.99 1.17 12.11
N GLU A 72 4.98 0.86 11.27
CA GLU A 72 5.97 1.84 10.81
C GLU A 72 5.35 2.89 9.90
N VAL A 73 4.54 2.47 8.92
CA VAL A 73 3.81 3.42 8.06
C VAL A 73 2.90 4.30 8.91
N LYS A 74 2.14 3.74 9.85
CA LYS A 74 1.32 4.55 10.76
C LYS A 74 2.15 5.49 11.63
N ARG A 75 3.33 5.06 12.09
CA ARG A 75 4.22 5.88 12.94
C ARG A 75 4.62 7.17 12.21
N VAL A 76 4.97 7.06 10.93
CA VAL A 76 5.42 8.22 10.13
C VAL A 76 4.27 9.13 9.72
N THR A 77 3.04 8.61 9.60
CA THR A 77 1.87 9.41 9.20
C THR A 77 1.09 10.02 10.38
N LYS A 78 1.59 9.95 11.61
CA LYS A 78 0.85 10.41 12.82
C LYS A 78 0.65 11.92 12.90
N TYR A 79 1.43 12.72 12.18
CA TYR A 79 1.41 14.17 12.28
C TYR A 79 0.76 14.79 11.04
N GLY A 80 -0.59 14.87 11.04
CA GLY A 80 -1.34 15.66 10.06
C GLY A 80 -1.93 14.91 8.86
N GLN A 81 -1.62 13.62 8.67
CA GLN A 81 -2.26 12.82 7.61
C GLN A 81 -3.56 12.18 8.07
N HIS A 82 -4.64 12.43 7.31
CA HIS A 82 -5.98 11.89 7.54
C HIS A 82 -6.27 10.61 6.75
N SER A 83 -5.27 9.99 6.16
CA SER A 83 -5.43 8.81 5.31
C SER A 83 -5.96 7.63 6.13
N ARG A 84 -6.96 6.92 5.59
CA ARG A 84 -7.51 5.71 6.21
C ARG A 84 -6.60 4.51 5.94
N PHE A 85 -6.30 3.74 6.99
CA PHE A 85 -5.41 2.59 6.90
C PHE A 85 -6.17 1.28 6.79
N TYR A 86 -5.88 0.52 5.74
CA TYR A 86 -6.44 -0.80 5.47
C TYR A 86 -5.35 -1.87 5.46
N ARG A 87 -5.70 -3.08 5.88
CA ARG A 87 -4.77 -4.21 6.00
C ARG A 87 -5.14 -5.30 5.00
N ILE A 88 -4.13 -5.86 4.34
CA ILE A 88 -4.19 -7.15 3.68
C ILE A 88 -3.01 -7.96 4.22
N GLN A 89 -3.33 -8.93 5.07
CA GLN A 89 -2.32 -9.70 5.77
C GLN A 89 -2.50 -11.19 5.49
N LYS A 90 -1.39 -11.85 5.17
CA LYS A 90 -1.30 -13.31 5.09
C LYS A 90 -0.09 -13.80 5.86
N TYR A 91 -0.25 -14.88 6.61
CA TYR A 91 0.84 -15.53 7.35
C TYR A 91 0.73 -17.06 7.26
N ASN A 92 0.01 -17.56 6.25
CA ASN A 92 -0.27 -18.97 6.00
C ASN A 92 0.64 -19.58 4.92
N GLY A 93 1.76 -18.92 4.57
CA GLY A 93 2.68 -19.35 3.51
C GLY A 93 2.20 -19.09 2.07
N LEU A 94 0.96 -18.64 1.87
CA LEU A 94 0.43 -18.30 0.55
C LEU A 94 0.68 -16.83 0.22
N VAL A 95 1.01 -16.57 -1.05
CA VAL A 95 1.20 -15.21 -1.56
C VAL A 95 -0.15 -14.48 -1.62
N ILE A 96 -0.12 -13.18 -1.35
CA ILE A 96 -1.26 -12.29 -1.60
C ILE A 96 -1.42 -12.13 -3.12
N THR A 97 -2.57 -12.50 -3.68
CA THR A 97 -2.80 -12.49 -5.12
C THR A 97 -3.21 -11.08 -5.61
N PRO A 98 -3.03 -10.78 -6.92
CA PRO A 98 -3.53 -9.54 -7.50
C PRO A 98 -5.04 -9.33 -7.28
N GLU A 99 -5.84 -10.39 -7.34
CA GLU A 99 -7.30 -10.34 -7.20
C GLU A 99 -7.73 -9.94 -5.80
N GLU A 100 -7.01 -10.39 -4.77
CA GLU A 100 -7.26 -9.99 -3.38
C GLU A 100 -6.99 -8.50 -3.17
N ILE A 101 -5.88 -8.01 -3.73
CA ILE A 101 -5.53 -6.59 -3.69
C ILE A 101 -6.56 -5.78 -4.48
N LEU A 102 -6.92 -6.22 -5.69
CA LEU A 102 -7.89 -5.55 -6.54
C LEU A 102 -9.27 -5.45 -5.87
N ARG A 103 -9.72 -6.53 -5.21
CA ARG A 103 -10.97 -6.53 -4.43
C ARG A 103 -10.91 -5.48 -3.32
N LYS A 104 -9.78 -5.38 -2.61
CA LYS A 104 -9.62 -4.38 -1.55
C LYS A 104 -9.56 -2.96 -2.10
N ILE A 105 -8.91 -2.73 -3.24
CA ILE A 105 -8.93 -1.43 -3.92
C ILE A 105 -10.39 -1.04 -4.23
N ALA A 106 -11.19 -1.95 -4.78
CA ALA A 106 -12.58 -1.69 -5.11
C ALA A 106 -13.49 -1.49 -3.90
N GLU A 107 -13.16 -2.06 -2.73
CA GLU A 107 -13.88 -1.81 -1.47
C GLU A 107 -13.61 -0.41 -0.90
N VAL A 108 -12.42 0.15 -1.18
CA VAL A 108 -11.92 1.39 -0.58
C VAL A 108 -12.10 2.61 -1.49
N ALA A 109 -12.12 2.40 -2.81
CA ALA A 109 -12.32 3.44 -3.82
C ALA A 109 -13.76 4.00 -3.82
#